data_AF-A0A1S9DUT7-F1
#
_entry.id   AF-A0A1S9DUT7-F1
#
_cell.length_a   1.000
_cell.length_b   1.000
_cell.length_c   1.000
_cell.angle_alpha   90.00
_cell.angle_beta   90.00
_cell.angle_gamma   90.00
#
_symmetry.space_group_name_H-M   'P 1'
#
loop_
_entity.id
_entity.type
_entity.pdbx_description
1 polymer ?
#
loop_
_entity_poly.entity_id
_entity_poly.type
_entity_poly.pdbx_seq_one_letter_code
_entity_poly.pdbx_strand_id
1 'polypeptide(L)'
;MCCHTVKYSPHVTGGFILNWATPNMKMLVFLLPIVSVAAIGSLLCSLMIAAFLRRRLILLNSHIKRDFIGKPLLFPARLTHTRRFPETERYNYWYDYFLIGIPVGLGGRVGNLLSIDSLPQRERLWEKCWFTIDPTYYLDRGSGDRSLEEKLHVFLKSVGEDPKEFPYAYLISVPRFLWFQKSAISYWYLYSSNRELTAMIMEINNSFFEKRNFFFRVTGDGMAVDSANNWSTTTTVSAKGCHDKLSLHFSPSMPKSKQYKGSWEKDIFGSPFEKVGGLMVSKSVDPVLGPSIQSNLSSNTPDGQVKVTSRLSSWGEPVDPLAAPGWIIARFIARWTHVGVLSAPRIVKQALRIRLRGKLTYLKRPEVRPGSIPRKETEIERQVWCSHVLFSMPNVLPGISNFLFDSIYPS
;
A
#
# COMPACT_ATOMS: atom_id res chain seq x y z
N MET A 1 -49.18 -3.39 -45.67
CA MET A 1 -48.06 -3.02 -44.78
C MET A 1 -48.61 -2.85 -43.37
N CYS A 2 -48.47 -3.86 -42.50
CA CYS A 2 -48.66 -3.72 -41.05
C CYS A 2 -47.48 -4.41 -40.37
N CYS A 3 -46.70 -3.62 -39.65
CA CYS A 3 -45.51 -4.03 -38.93
C CYS A 3 -45.93 -4.39 -37.50
N HIS A 4 -45.82 -5.66 -37.10
CA HIS A 4 -46.02 -6.08 -35.71
C HIS A 4 -44.68 -6.17 -35.00
N THR A 5 -44.41 -5.20 -34.12
CA THR A 5 -43.28 -5.17 -33.21
C THR A 5 -43.56 -6.11 -32.04
N VAL A 6 -42.93 -7.28 -31.99
CA VAL A 6 -43.00 -8.20 -30.86
C VAL A 6 -42.11 -7.66 -29.73
N LYS A 7 -42.73 -7.19 -28.64
CA LYS A 7 -42.05 -6.87 -27.38
C LYS A 7 -41.68 -8.18 -26.67
N TYR A 8 -40.41 -8.56 -26.69
CA TYR A 8 -39.89 -9.63 -25.83
C TYR A 8 -39.80 -9.13 -24.39
N SER A 9 -40.64 -9.68 -23.52
CA SER A 9 -40.60 -9.44 -22.08
C SER A 9 -39.48 -10.29 -21.44
N PRO A 10 -38.52 -9.70 -20.71
CA PRO A 10 -37.41 -10.43 -20.07
C PRO A 10 -37.85 -11.38 -18.95
N HIS A 11 -39.14 -11.37 -18.55
CA HIS A 11 -39.67 -12.27 -17.54
C HIS A 11 -39.86 -13.71 -18.02
N VAL A 12 -40.01 -13.94 -19.33
CA VAL A 12 -40.30 -15.29 -19.85
C VAL A 12 -39.03 -16.15 -19.92
N THR A 13 -37.86 -15.55 -20.18
CA THR A 13 -36.60 -16.29 -20.30
C THR A 13 -36.04 -16.78 -18.96
N GLY A 14 -36.31 -16.07 -17.85
CA GLY A 14 -35.85 -16.50 -16.51
C GLY A 14 -36.59 -17.72 -15.97
N GLY A 15 -37.90 -17.85 -16.24
CA GLY A 15 -38.72 -18.98 -15.78
C GLY A 15 -38.37 -20.31 -16.46
N PHE A 16 -37.96 -20.27 -17.73
CA PHE A 16 -37.60 -21.48 -18.47
C PHE A 16 -36.28 -22.12 -17.99
N ILE A 17 -35.28 -21.30 -17.63
CA ILE A 17 -33.99 -21.80 -17.13
C ILE A 17 -34.15 -22.43 -15.73
N LEU A 18 -35.03 -21.87 -14.89
CA LEU A 18 -35.28 -22.39 -13.54
C LEU A 18 -36.08 -23.71 -13.56
N ASN A 19 -36.87 -23.99 -14.60
CA ASN A 19 -37.64 -25.23 -14.68
C ASN A 19 -36.81 -26.45 -15.09
N TRP A 20 -35.74 -26.25 -15.87
CA TRP A 20 -34.80 -27.31 -16.30
C TRP A 20 -33.62 -27.54 -15.35
N ALA A 21 -33.48 -26.68 -14.34
CA ALA A 21 -32.46 -26.81 -13.30
C ALA A 21 -32.75 -28.00 -12.37
N THR A 22 -31.72 -28.78 -12.02
CA THR A 22 -31.83 -29.82 -10.98
C THR A 22 -32.29 -29.20 -9.65
N PRO A 23 -32.91 -29.96 -8.73
CA PRO A 23 -33.38 -29.44 -7.44
C PRO A 23 -32.31 -28.65 -6.68
N ASN A 24 -31.05 -29.11 -6.76
CA ASN A 24 -29.88 -28.46 -6.19
C ASN A 24 -29.57 -27.10 -6.83
N MET A 25 -29.73 -26.95 -8.14
CA MET A 25 -29.55 -25.66 -8.82
C MET A 25 -30.68 -24.67 -8.50
N LYS A 26 -31.93 -25.12 -8.38
CA LYS A 26 -33.04 -24.26 -7.94
C LYS A 26 -32.79 -23.73 -6.53
N MET A 27 -32.38 -24.61 -5.61
CA MET A 27 -32.00 -24.24 -4.25
C MET A 27 -30.84 -23.22 -4.23
N LEU A 28 -29.81 -23.42 -5.06
CA LEU A 28 -28.69 -22.47 -5.18
C LEU A 28 -29.17 -21.09 -5.65
N VAL A 29 -30.05 -21.04 -6.66
CA VAL A 29 -30.60 -19.77 -7.18
C VAL A 29 -31.45 -19.05 -6.14
N PHE A 30 -32.20 -19.76 -5.29
CA PHE A 30 -32.95 -19.16 -4.19
C PHE A 30 -32.08 -18.71 -3.01
N LEU A 31 -30.99 -19.41 -2.72
CA LEU A 31 -30.07 -19.07 -1.62
C LEU A 31 -29.16 -17.88 -1.98
N LEU A 32 -28.77 -17.74 -3.24
CA LEU A 32 -27.85 -16.69 -3.71
C LEU A 32 -28.30 -15.25 -3.37
N PRO A 33 -29.57 -14.83 -3.56
CA PRO A 33 -30.02 -13.49 -3.15
C PRO A 33 -30.03 -13.33 -1.63
N ILE A 34 -30.41 -14.37 -0.87
CA ILE A 34 -30.44 -14.32 0.60
C ILE A 34 -29.02 -14.13 1.14
N VAL A 35 -28.07 -14.92 0.65
CA VAL A 35 -26.64 -14.80 1.02
C VAL A 35 -26.09 -13.43 0.62
N SER A 36 -26.46 -12.92 -0.55
CA SER A 36 -26.03 -11.60 -1.02
C SER A 36 -26.56 -10.48 -0.12
N VAL A 37 -27.84 -10.49 0.23
CA VAL A 37 -28.46 -9.52 1.14
C VAL A 37 -27.82 -9.59 2.53
N ALA A 38 -27.62 -10.79 3.07
CA ALA A 38 -26.96 -10.98 4.35
C ALA A 38 -25.51 -10.47 4.34
N ALA A 39 -24.75 -10.73 3.27
CA ALA A 39 -23.38 -10.25 3.10
C ALA A 39 -23.32 -8.72 3.00
N ILE A 40 -24.21 -8.11 2.23
CA ILE A 40 -24.31 -6.64 2.09
C ILE A 40 -24.70 -6.03 3.44
N GLY A 41 -25.70 -6.59 4.14
CA GLY A 41 -26.12 -6.12 5.46
C GLY A 41 -24.99 -6.20 6.49
N SER A 42 -24.24 -7.29 6.50
CA SER A 42 -23.06 -7.47 7.35
C SER A 42 -21.97 -6.44 7.05
N LEU A 43 -21.69 -6.20 5.76
CA LEU A 43 -20.70 -5.21 5.33
C LEU A 43 -21.11 -3.79 5.73
N LEU A 44 -22.38 -3.43 5.55
CA LEU A 44 -22.94 -2.14 5.97
C LEU A 44 -22.88 -1.96 7.48
N CYS A 45 -23.23 -3.00 8.25
CA CYS A 45 -23.11 -2.99 9.71
C CYS A 45 -21.65 -2.76 10.14
N SER A 46 -20.71 -3.50 9.56
CA SER A 46 -19.28 -3.33 9.81
C SER A 46 -18.79 -1.92 9.46
N LEU A 47 -19.25 -1.34 8.35
CA LEU A 47 -18.97 0.05 7.97
C LEU A 47 -19.49 1.03 9.02
N MET A 48 -20.73 0.87 9.47
CA MET A 48 -21.33 1.72 10.49
C MET A 48 -20.57 1.64 11.82
N ILE A 49 -20.14 0.43 12.21
CA ILE A 49 -19.30 0.22 13.39
C ILE A 49 -17.97 0.96 13.22
N ALA A 50 -17.27 0.77 12.09
CA ALA A 50 -15.97 1.42 11.83
C ALA A 50 -16.08 2.95 11.77
N ALA A 51 -17.18 3.48 11.22
CA ALA A 51 -17.37 4.91 11.03
C ALA A 51 -17.88 5.66 12.27
N PHE A 52 -18.78 5.06 13.05
CA PHE A 52 -19.48 5.77 14.13
C PHE A 52 -19.15 5.26 15.53
N LEU A 53 -18.78 3.99 15.68
CA LEU A 53 -18.57 3.39 17.00
C LEU A 53 -17.08 3.29 17.34
N ARG A 54 -16.77 3.56 18.61
CA ARG A 54 -15.49 3.18 19.25
C ARG A 54 -14.23 3.71 18.56
N ARG A 55 -14.25 4.88 17.91
CA ARG A 55 -13.06 5.52 17.26
C ARG A 55 -12.01 6.09 18.24
N ARG A 56 -11.83 5.43 19.39
CA ARG A 56 -10.75 5.73 20.34
C ARG A 56 -9.51 4.96 19.93
N LEU A 57 -8.34 5.54 20.20
CA LEU A 57 -7.08 4.85 20.06
C LEU A 57 -6.96 3.81 21.19
N ILE A 58 -6.59 2.58 20.81
CA ILE A 58 -6.36 1.45 21.72
C ILE A 58 -4.94 0.95 21.46
N LEU A 59 -4.06 1.03 22.45
CA LEU A 59 -2.68 0.56 22.34
C LEU A 59 -2.57 -0.95 22.51
N LEU A 60 -1.65 -1.54 21.77
CA LEU A 60 -1.26 -2.93 21.95
C LEU A 60 -0.37 -3.10 23.19
N ASN A 61 0.52 -2.14 23.46
CA ASN A 61 1.44 -2.17 24.59
C ASN A 61 1.20 -0.95 25.51
N SER A 62 0.89 -1.20 26.78
CA SER A 62 0.61 -0.20 27.81
C SER A 62 1.84 0.56 28.31
N HIS A 63 3.05 0.04 28.07
CA HIS A 63 4.29 0.61 28.60
C HIS A 63 4.88 1.74 27.74
N ILE A 64 4.27 2.05 26.60
CA ILE A 64 4.76 3.10 25.69
C ILE A 64 4.46 4.48 26.30
N LYS A 65 5.51 5.16 26.77
CA LYS A 65 5.49 6.55 27.27
C LYS A 65 6.47 7.42 26.48
N ARG A 66 6.28 7.51 25.16
CA ARG A 66 7.12 8.35 24.29
C ARG A 66 6.26 9.23 23.39
N ASP A 67 6.88 10.28 22.91
CA ASP A 67 6.30 11.19 21.92
C ASP A 67 6.41 10.59 20.52
N PHE A 68 5.38 10.84 19.71
CA PHE A 68 5.34 10.42 18.30
C PHE A 68 5.35 11.65 17.38
N ILE A 69 5.93 11.49 16.19
CA ILE A 69 5.89 12.53 15.16
C ILE A 69 4.69 12.32 14.24
N GLY A 70 3.85 13.34 14.12
CA GLY A 70 2.59 13.26 13.40
C GLY A 70 1.59 12.32 14.08
N LYS A 71 0.34 12.34 13.57
CA LYS A 71 -0.75 11.48 14.01
C LYS A 71 -1.21 10.57 12.88
N PRO A 72 -1.93 9.47 13.14
CA PRO A 72 -2.53 8.69 12.06
C PRO A 72 -3.44 9.55 11.19
N LEU A 73 -3.29 9.48 9.87
CA LEU A 73 -4.06 10.30 8.92
C LEU A 73 -4.44 9.51 7.68
N LEU A 74 -5.64 9.76 7.15
CA LEU A 74 -6.15 9.14 5.93
C LEU A 74 -6.04 10.13 4.76
N PHE A 75 -5.32 9.75 3.72
CA PHE A 75 -5.00 10.63 2.59
C PHE A 75 -5.69 10.18 1.30
N PRO A 76 -6.74 10.89 0.85
CA PRO A 76 -7.23 10.73 -0.51
C PRO A 76 -6.15 11.21 -1.46
N ALA A 77 -5.70 10.37 -2.40
CA ALA A 77 -4.54 10.66 -3.23
C ALA A 77 -4.76 10.39 -4.70
N ARG A 78 -3.85 10.91 -5.51
CA ARG A 78 -3.74 10.64 -6.93
C ARG A 78 -2.30 10.34 -7.26
N LEU A 79 -2.12 9.25 -8.00
CA LEU A 79 -0.83 8.88 -8.55
C LEU A 79 -0.88 9.10 -10.06
N THR A 80 0.02 9.94 -10.57
CA THR A 80 0.16 10.26 -11.98
C THR A 80 1.49 9.73 -12.48
N HIS A 81 1.49 9.00 -13.59
CA HIS A 81 2.69 8.58 -14.28
C HIS A 81 2.76 9.20 -15.66
N THR A 82 3.87 9.87 -15.95
CA THR A 82 4.11 10.55 -17.21
C THR A 82 5.50 10.20 -17.73
N ARG A 83 5.56 9.53 -18.88
CA ARG A 83 6.79 9.37 -19.66
C ARG A 83 6.94 10.56 -20.59
N ARG A 84 8.03 11.30 -20.44
CA ARG A 84 8.34 12.53 -21.20
C ARG A 84 9.32 12.26 -22.34
N PHE A 85 10.22 11.30 -22.15
CA PHE A 85 11.28 10.97 -23.10
C PHE A 85 11.45 9.45 -23.26
N PRO A 86 11.85 8.96 -24.45
CA PRO A 86 11.87 9.67 -25.75
C PRO A 86 10.47 10.10 -26.21
N GLU A 87 10.40 11.09 -27.09
CA GLU A 87 9.12 11.68 -27.55
C GLU A 87 8.19 10.65 -28.19
N THR A 88 8.77 9.72 -28.95
CA THR A 88 8.08 8.60 -29.58
C THR A 88 7.37 7.69 -28.57
N GLU A 89 7.83 7.65 -27.33
CA GLU A 89 7.34 6.79 -26.26
C GLU A 89 6.44 7.52 -25.24
N ARG A 90 6.05 8.77 -25.48
CA ARG A 90 5.27 9.56 -24.52
C ARG A 90 3.92 8.93 -24.17
N TYR A 91 3.65 8.86 -22.87
CA TYR A 91 2.33 8.55 -22.35
C TYR A 91 2.12 9.25 -21.00
N ASN A 92 0.86 9.47 -20.66
CA ASN A 92 0.43 9.87 -19.35
C ASN A 92 -0.76 9.00 -18.92
N TYR A 93 -0.82 8.69 -17.64
CA TYR A 93 -2.02 8.17 -17.02
C TYR A 93 -2.02 8.54 -15.54
N TRP A 94 -3.21 8.60 -14.98
CA TRP A 94 -3.39 8.81 -13.56
C TRP A 94 -4.48 7.89 -13.05
N TYR A 95 -4.43 7.61 -11.77
CA TYR A 95 -5.50 6.92 -11.07
C TYR A 95 -5.59 7.45 -9.65
N ASP A 96 -6.81 7.44 -9.14
CA ASP A 96 -7.07 7.74 -7.74
C ASP A 96 -6.46 6.64 -6.88
N TYR A 97 -5.94 7.05 -5.72
CA TYR A 97 -5.20 6.24 -4.78
C TYR A 97 -5.60 6.62 -3.36
N PHE A 98 -5.33 5.76 -2.39
CA PHE A 98 -5.60 6.05 -0.99
C PHE A 98 -4.41 5.57 -0.16
N LEU A 99 -3.93 6.45 0.71
CA LEU A 99 -2.79 6.20 1.58
C LEU A 99 -3.16 6.47 3.03
N ILE A 100 -2.53 5.75 3.94
CA ILE A 100 -2.58 6.03 5.37
C ILE A 100 -1.17 6.43 5.80
N GLY A 101 -1.09 7.54 6.53
CA GLY A 101 0.11 7.93 7.26
C GLY A 101 0.00 7.46 8.71
N ILE A 102 1.06 6.89 9.25
CA ILE A 102 1.15 6.48 10.66
C ILE A 102 2.53 6.82 11.23
N PRO A 103 2.61 7.21 12.51
CA PRO A 103 3.88 7.24 13.22
C PRO A 103 4.41 5.81 13.41
N VAL A 104 5.68 5.59 13.10
CA VAL A 104 6.34 4.30 13.29
C VAL A 104 6.57 4.05 14.78
N GLY A 105 6.37 2.81 15.21
CA GLY A 105 6.48 2.42 16.61
C GLY A 105 5.19 2.67 17.43
N LEU A 106 4.14 3.20 16.81
CA LEU A 106 2.79 3.20 17.36
C LEU A 106 2.12 1.85 17.06
N GLY A 107 1.99 0.99 18.07
CA GLY A 107 1.27 -0.28 17.94
C GLY A 107 -0.12 -0.22 18.57
N GLY A 108 -1.17 -0.50 17.79
CA GLY A 108 -2.54 -0.46 18.29
C GLY A 108 -3.62 -0.39 17.21
N ARG A 109 -4.78 0.16 17.56
CA ARG A 109 -5.90 0.36 16.64
C ARG A 109 -6.73 1.59 16.97
N VAL A 110 -7.32 2.20 15.95
CA VAL A 110 -8.37 3.22 16.07
C VAL A 110 -9.72 2.52 15.91
N GLY A 111 -10.31 2.10 17.03
CA GLY A 111 -11.56 1.37 17.05
C GLY A 111 -11.57 0.12 16.16
N ASN A 112 -12.50 0.11 15.21
CA ASN A 112 -12.62 -0.87 14.14
C ASN A 112 -12.30 -0.26 12.76
N LEU A 113 -11.74 0.95 12.71
CA LEU A 113 -11.42 1.65 11.47
C LEU A 113 -10.04 1.28 10.96
N LEU A 114 -9.02 1.40 11.80
CA LEU A 114 -7.62 1.28 11.42
C LEU A 114 -6.83 0.47 12.45
N SER A 115 -6.15 -0.59 12.03
CA SER A 115 -5.13 -1.27 12.82
C SER A 115 -3.74 -0.83 12.37
N ILE A 116 -2.84 -0.64 13.34
CA ILE A 116 -1.50 -0.07 13.17
C ILE A 116 -0.51 -1.00 13.86
N ASP A 117 0.42 -1.57 13.09
CA ASP A 117 1.50 -2.41 13.63
C ASP A 117 0.98 -3.53 14.54
N SER A 118 -0.15 -4.13 14.16
CA SER A 118 -0.76 -5.27 14.86
C SER A 118 -0.80 -6.48 13.94
N LEU A 119 -0.62 -7.67 14.53
CA LEU A 119 -0.64 -8.93 13.79
C LEU A 119 -2.08 -9.41 13.60
N PRO A 120 -2.64 -9.39 12.38
CA PRO A 120 -4.05 -9.68 12.17
C PRO A 120 -4.44 -11.11 12.55
N GLN A 121 -3.48 -12.04 12.52
CA GLN A 121 -3.69 -13.45 12.88
C GLN A 121 -4.04 -13.63 14.37
N ARG A 122 -3.70 -12.66 15.22
CA ARG A 122 -3.99 -12.70 16.66
C ARG A 122 -5.26 -11.93 17.03
N GLU A 123 -5.95 -11.32 16.06
CA GLU A 123 -7.13 -10.50 16.30
C GLU A 123 -8.42 -11.33 16.24
N ARG A 124 -9.31 -11.11 17.21
CA ARG A 124 -10.65 -11.73 17.19
C ARG A 124 -11.48 -11.13 16.06
N LEU A 125 -12.51 -11.85 15.59
CA LEU A 125 -13.30 -11.42 14.42
C LEU A 125 -13.90 -10.01 14.57
N TRP A 126 -14.33 -9.65 15.79
CA TRP A 126 -14.88 -8.33 16.12
C TRP A 126 -13.83 -7.24 16.40
N GLU A 127 -12.55 -7.60 16.47
CA GLU A 127 -11.44 -6.65 16.58
C GLU A 127 -10.88 -6.26 15.22
N LYS A 128 -11.27 -6.99 14.15
CA LYS A 128 -10.84 -6.70 12.79
C LYS A 128 -11.20 -5.26 12.43
N CYS A 129 -10.20 -4.57 11.92
CA CYS A 129 -10.33 -3.21 11.43
C CYS A 129 -10.61 -3.19 9.93
N TRP A 130 -11.29 -2.14 9.48
CA TRP A 130 -11.58 -1.92 8.06
C TRP A 130 -10.29 -1.78 7.23
N PHE A 131 -9.33 -1.01 7.75
CA PHE A 131 -8.00 -0.83 7.20
C PHE A 131 -6.95 -1.42 8.15
N THR A 132 -5.88 -1.98 7.59
CA THR A 132 -4.77 -2.53 8.37
C THR A 132 -3.44 -2.10 7.76
N ILE A 133 -2.53 -1.58 8.58
CA ILE A 133 -1.11 -1.53 8.25
C ILE A 133 -0.44 -2.71 8.94
N ASP A 134 -0.33 -3.82 8.20
CA ASP A 134 0.19 -5.09 8.69
C ASP A 134 1.72 -5.13 8.55
N PRO A 135 2.49 -5.26 9.65
CA PRO A 135 3.96 -5.22 9.62
C PRO A 135 4.59 -6.33 8.77
N THR A 136 3.88 -7.42 8.48
CA THR A 136 4.40 -8.55 7.68
C THR A 136 4.82 -8.17 6.25
N TYR A 137 4.28 -7.07 5.71
CA TYR A 137 4.52 -6.64 4.32
C TYR A 137 5.68 -5.63 4.16
N TYR A 138 6.16 -5.06 5.27
CA TYR A 138 7.06 -3.91 5.30
C TYR A 138 8.51 -4.28 5.64
N LEU A 139 9.45 -3.54 5.06
CA LEU A 139 10.92 -3.66 5.07
C LEU A 139 11.42 -5.07 4.82
N ASP A 140 11.45 -5.90 5.86
CA ASP A 140 11.72 -7.33 5.76
C ASP A 140 10.39 -8.10 5.69
N ARG A 141 10.09 -8.67 4.50
CA ARG A 141 8.80 -9.32 4.25
C ARG A 141 8.80 -10.71 4.87
N GLY A 142 7.76 -11.04 5.65
CA GLY A 142 7.60 -12.36 6.24
C GLY A 142 8.08 -12.49 7.69
N SER A 143 8.86 -11.54 8.22
CA SER A 143 9.15 -11.43 9.66
C SER A 143 7.95 -10.84 10.41
N GLY A 144 6.85 -11.60 10.48
CA GLY A 144 5.64 -11.21 11.20
C GLY A 144 5.79 -11.19 12.72
N ASP A 145 6.95 -11.55 13.24
CA ASP A 145 7.28 -11.51 14.66
C ASP A 145 7.74 -10.11 15.12
N ARG A 146 8.18 -9.25 14.19
CA ARG A 146 8.73 -7.92 14.49
C ARG A 146 7.76 -6.79 14.18
N SER A 147 7.78 -5.78 15.04
CA SER A 147 7.14 -4.47 14.82
C SER A 147 7.77 -3.70 13.66
N LEU A 148 7.07 -2.68 13.15
CA LEU A 148 7.59 -1.80 12.11
C LEU A 148 8.88 -1.09 12.55
N GLU A 149 8.98 -0.72 13.83
CA GLU A 149 10.16 -0.05 14.38
C GLU A 149 11.37 -0.97 14.45
N GLU A 150 11.20 -2.20 14.95
CA GLU A 150 12.29 -3.18 15.00
C GLU A 150 12.83 -3.48 13.60
N LYS A 151 11.93 -3.61 12.62
CA LYS A 151 12.30 -3.79 11.21
C LYS A 151 13.06 -2.60 10.66
N LEU A 152 12.63 -1.38 11.00
CA LEU A 152 13.34 -0.16 10.63
C LEU A 152 14.77 -0.16 11.17
N HIS A 153 14.95 -0.49 12.44
CA HIS A 153 16.28 -0.55 13.06
C HIS A 153 17.18 -1.61 12.42
N VAL A 154 16.64 -2.80 12.12
CA VAL A 154 17.39 -3.85 11.42
C VAL A 154 17.80 -3.40 10.02
N PHE A 155 16.87 -2.78 9.28
CA PHE A 155 17.15 -2.28 7.94
C PHE A 155 18.21 -1.17 7.94
N LEU A 156 18.11 -0.18 8.82
CA LEU A 156 19.09 0.91 8.94
C LEU A 156 20.49 0.37 9.23
N LYS A 157 20.62 -0.56 10.19
CA LYS A 157 21.90 -1.24 10.47
C LYS A 157 22.44 -1.99 9.24
N SER A 158 21.56 -2.64 8.47
CA SER A 158 21.97 -3.38 7.27
C SER A 158 22.53 -2.49 6.16
N VAL A 159 22.16 -1.20 6.13
CA VAL A 159 22.69 -0.21 5.19
C VAL A 159 23.81 0.66 5.80
N GLY A 160 24.29 0.32 7.00
CA GLY A 160 25.40 1.01 7.66
C GLY A 160 25.02 2.30 8.40
N GLU A 161 23.73 2.54 8.63
CA GLU A 161 23.22 3.73 9.33
C GLU A 161 22.92 3.42 10.80
N ASP A 162 23.14 4.39 11.70
CA ASP A 162 22.78 4.24 13.12
C ASP A 162 21.28 4.59 13.34
N PRO A 163 20.45 3.64 13.81
CA PRO A 163 19.05 3.92 14.12
C PRO A 163 18.84 5.07 15.11
N LYS A 164 19.81 5.35 16.00
CA LYS A 164 19.71 6.44 16.97
C LYS A 164 19.68 7.83 16.33
N GLU A 165 20.17 7.98 15.10
CA GLU A 165 20.06 9.23 14.34
C GLU A 165 18.61 9.54 13.95
N PHE A 166 17.75 8.51 13.90
CA PHE A 166 16.36 8.60 13.44
C PHE A 166 15.37 8.18 14.53
N PRO A 167 15.31 8.90 15.67
CA PRO A 167 14.43 8.54 16.80
C PRO A 167 12.94 8.63 16.45
N TYR A 168 12.58 9.32 15.37
CA TYR A 168 11.21 9.37 14.88
C TYR A 168 11.12 8.98 13.41
N ALA A 169 10.06 8.27 13.07
CA ALA A 169 9.76 7.93 11.68
C ALA A 169 8.25 7.99 11.43
N TYR A 170 7.88 8.29 10.19
CA TYR A 170 6.49 8.35 9.72
C TYR A 170 6.35 7.55 8.43
N LEU A 171 5.44 6.59 8.42
CA LEU A 171 5.18 5.69 7.29
C LEU A 171 3.92 6.13 6.55
N ILE A 172 4.03 6.30 5.24
CA ILE A 172 2.89 6.50 4.34
C ILE A 172 2.81 5.32 3.38
N SER A 173 1.69 4.60 3.42
CA SER A 173 1.51 3.41 2.60
C SER A 173 0.03 3.13 2.31
N VAL A 174 -0.21 2.25 1.34
CA VAL A 174 -1.53 1.70 1.08
C VAL A 174 -1.90 0.71 2.18
N PRO A 175 -3.06 0.87 2.82
CA PRO A 175 -3.52 -0.10 3.79
C PRO A 175 -4.01 -1.38 3.10
N ARG A 176 -3.96 -2.48 3.83
CA ARG A 176 -4.71 -3.68 3.50
C ARG A 176 -6.20 -3.42 3.67
N PHE A 177 -6.99 -3.91 2.72
CA PHE A 177 -8.44 -3.89 2.77
C PHE A 177 -8.99 -5.23 2.25
N LEU A 178 -9.95 -5.84 2.97
CA LEU A 178 -10.49 -7.18 2.67
C LEU A 178 -9.42 -8.19 2.23
N TRP A 179 -8.33 -8.31 2.99
CA TRP A 179 -7.22 -9.23 2.72
C TRP A 179 -6.36 -8.88 1.50
N PHE A 180 -6.74 -7.89 0.70
CA PHE A 180 -5.95 -7.40 -0.42
C PHE A 180 -5.04 -6.25 0.01
N GLN A 181 -3.74 -6.40 -0.24
CA GLN A 181 -2.77 -5.32 -0.14
C GLN A 181 -1.82 -5.41 -1.33
N LYS A 182 -1.81 -4.37 -2.16
CA LYS A 182 -0.86 -4.22 -3.27
C LYS A 182 -0.32 -2.79 -3.28
N SER A 183 0.65 -2.53 -2.42
CA SER A 183 1.39 -1.26 -2.40
C SER A 183 2.51 -1.33 -3.42
N ALA A 184 2.48 -0.47 -4.44
CA ALA A 184 3.59 -0.36 -5.39
C ALA A 184 4.78 0.37 -4.76
N ILE A 185 4.49 1.39 -3.95
CA ILE A 185 5.50 2.20 -3.25
C ILE A 185 5.01 2.52 -1.83
N SER A 186 5.88 2.31 -0.85
CA SER A 186 5.70 2.80 0.53
C SER A 186 6.80 3.82 0.84
N TYR A 187 6.45 4.86 1.60
CA TYR A 187 7.35 5.98 1.91
C TYR A 187 7.60 6.03 3.42
N TRP A 188 8.86 5.92 3.82
CA TRP A 188 9.30 6.13 5.18
C TRP A 188 10.00 7.48 5.25
N TYR A 189 9.54 8.34 6.14
CA TYR A 189 10.13 9.63 6.42
C TYR A 189 10.85 9.51 7.76
N LEU A 190 12.16 9.77 7.76
CA LEU A 190 13.02 9.59 8.93
C LEU A 190 13.46 10.95 9.46
N TYR A 191 13.24 11.17 10.75
CA TYR A 191 13.46 12.46 11.38
C TYR A 191 14.52 12.37 12.46
N SER A 192 15.33 13.42 12.54
CA SER A 192 16.32 13.58 13.60
C SER A 192 15.68 13.82 14.97
N SER A 193 16.48 13.83 16.02
CA SER A 193 16.06 14.24 17.38
C SER A 193 15.42 15.64 17.41
N ASN A 194 15.83 16.53 16.50
CA ASN A 194 15.26 17.86 16.32
C ASN A 194 13.92 17.86 15.56
N ARG A 195 13.38 16.67 15.23
CA ARG A 195 12.16 16.47 14.42
C ARG A 195 12.26 17.03 13.00
N GLU A 196 13.48 17.12 12.46
CA GLU A 196 13.73 17.54 11.08
C GLU A 196 13.81 16.31 10.17
N LEU A 197 13.16 16.35 9.01
CA LEU A 197 13.26 15.31 7.98
C LEU A 197 14.68 15.29 7.40
N THR A 198 15.40 14.18 7.61
CA THR A 198 16.83 14.07 7.23
C THR A 198 17.12 12.90 6.30
N ALA A 199 16.27 11.87 6.31
CA ALA A 199 16.38 10.75 5.37
C ALA A 199 15.01 10.19 4.99
N MET A 200 14.98 9.41 3.93
CA MET A 200 13.81 8.66 3.51
C MET A 200 14.19 7.23 3.14
N ILE A 201 13.22 6.31 3.29
CA ILE A 201 13.27 4.99 2.68
C ILE A 201 12.11 4.87 1.71
N MET A 202 12.39 4.43 0.49
CA MET A 202 11.36 4.05 -0.46
C MET A 202 11.37 2.56 -0.69
N GLU A 203 10.27 1.92 -0.34
CA GLU A 203 10.04 0.52 -0.65
C GLU A 203 9.30 0.42 -1.97
N ILE A 204 9.88 -0.26 -2.94
CA ILE A 204 9.29 -0.44 -4.27
C ILE A 204 8.99 -1.92 -4.44
N ASN A 205 7.72 -2.24 -4.69
CA ASN A 205 7.28 -3.57 -5.06
C ASN A 205 7.00 -3.58 -6.56
N ASN A 206 7.59 -4.54 -7.28
CA ASN A 206 7.31 -4.67 -8.70
C ASN A 206 6.11 -5.60 -8.98
N SER A 207 5.75 -5.69 -10.25
CA SER A 207 4.66 -6.55 -10.72
C SER A 207 4.92 -8.05 -10.55
N PHE A 208 6.18 -8.45 -10.28
CA PHE A 208 6.60 -9.84 -10.06
C PHE A 208 6.70 -10.19 -8.57
N PHE A 209 6.17 -9.34 -7.69
CA PHE A 209 6.20 -9.49 -6.23
C PHE A 209 7.61 -9.46 -5.63
N GLU A 210 8.62 -9.02 -6.36
CA GLU A 210 9.92 -8.68 -5.82
C GLU A 210 9.84 -7.31 -5.14
N LYS A 211 10.66 -7.11 -4.11
CA LYS A 211 10.73 -5.86 -3.36
C LYS A 211 12.16 -5.35 -3.27
N ARG A 212 12.33 -4.04 -3.34
CA ARG A 212 13.61 -3.36 -3.07
C ARG A 212 13.36 -2.14 -2.20
N ASN A 213 14.20 -1.96 -1.19
CA ASN A 213 14.16 -0.83 -0.29
C ASN A 213 15.35 0.07 -0.61
N PHE A 214 15.11 1.36 -0.78
CA PHE A 214 16.14 2.35 -1.08
C PHE A 214 16.20 3.37 0.04
N PHE A 215 17.30 3.36 0.79
CA PHE A 215 17.62 4.42 1.73
C PHE A 215 18.37 5.55 1.02
N PHE A 216 18.03 6.79 1.33
CA PHE A 216 18.79 7.95 0.90
C PHE A 216 18.59 9.11 1.89
N ARG A 217 19.67 9.84 2.17
CA ARG A 217 19.59 11.12 2.89
C ARG A 217 18.95 12.17 1.99
N VAL A 218 18.23 13.10 2.61
CA VAL A 218 17.58 14.20 1.89
C VAL A 218 18.23 15.53 2.20
N THR A 219 18.20 16.42 1.22
CA THR A 219 18.68 17.80 1.34
C THR A 219 17.52 18.73 1.07
N GLY A 220 17.36 19.72 1.94
CA GLY A 220 16.36 20.77 1.77
C GLY A 220 16.66 21.69 0.59
N ASP A 221 15.65 22.33 0.04
CA ASP A 221 15.78 23.37 -1.00
C ASP A 221 16.27 24.73 -0.47
N GLY A 222 16.50 24.83 0.85
CA GLY A 222 16.97 26.05 1.51
C GLY A 222 15.89 27.14 1.65
N MET A 223 14.68 26.89 1.15
CA MET A 223 13.57 27.82 1.34
C MET A 223 12.95 27.60 2.72
N ALA A 224 13.19 28.55 3.63
CA ALA A 224 12.63 28.51 4.96
C ALA A 224 11.10 28.38 4.93
N VAL A 225 10.57 27.59 5.87
CA VAL A 225 9.12 27.44 6.06
C VAL A 225 8.64 28.59 6.93
N ASP A 226 7.74 29.40 6.40
CA ASP A 226 7.13 30.52 7.11
C ASP A 226 6.24 29.98 8.24
N SER A 227 6.76 29.96 9.47
CA SER A 227 6.13 29.47 10.70
C SER A 227 5.74 27.98 10.68
N ALA A 228 6.55 27.15 11.36
CA ALA A 228 6.17 25.78 11.71
C ALA A 228 4.87 25.83 12.54
N ASN A 229 3.87 25.06 12.13
CA ASN A 229 2.59 25.03 12.84
C ASN A 229 2.81 24.31 14.18
N ASN A 230 2.76 25.04 15.30
CA ASN A 230 3.06 24.54 16.65
C ASN A 230 1.92 23.68 17.24
N TRP A 231 1.26 22.89 16.39
CA TRP A 231 0.19 22.02 16.82
C TRP A 231 0.77 20.79 17.52
N SER A 232 0.42 20.60 18.79
CA SER A 232 0.69 19.37 19.53
C SER A 232 -0.63 18.80 20.03
N THR A 233 -0.89 17.51 19.78
CA THR A 233 -2.10 16.84 20.26
C THR A 233 -1.76 15.88 21.37
N THR A 234 -2.41 16.05 22.52
CA THR A 234 -2.48 14.98 23.52
C THR A 234 -3.76 14.20 23.31
N THR A 235 -3.65 12.90 23.04
CA THR A 235 -4.81 12.02 22.89
C THR A 235 -4.89 11.08 24.08
N THR A 236 -6.08 10.94 24.67
CA THR A 236 -6.34 9.91 25.69
C THR A 236 -6.54 8.56 25.02
N VAL A 237 -5.82 7.56 25.51
CA VAL A 237 -5.67 6.24 24.89
C VAL A 237 -6.00 5.17 25.91
N SER A 238 -6.60 4.07 25.45
CA SER A 238 -6.85 2.90 26.29
C SER A 238 -5.80 1.84 25.99
N ALA A 239 -5.21 1.22 27.00
CA ALA A 239 -4.40 0.04 26.78
C ALA A 239 -5.28 -1.21 26.60
N LYS A 240 -4.90 -2.14 25.70
CA LYS A 240 -5.58 -3.42 25.57
C LYS A 240 -5.42 -4.23 26.87
N GLY A 241 -6.53 -4.66 27.46
CA GLY A 241 -6.53 -5.50 28.67
C GLY A 241 -6.29 -4.74 29.99
N CYS A 242 -6.21 -3.41 29.97
CA CYS A 242 -6.07 -2.58 31.16
C CYS A 242 -7.10 -1.44 31.13
N HIS A 243 -7.65 -1.06 32.29
CA HIS A 243 -8.58 0.06 32.41
C HIS A 243 -7.89 1.43 32.50
N ASP A 244 -6.56 1.44 32.54
CA ASP A 244 -5.77 2.66 32.64
C ASP A 244 -5.87 3.48 31.35
N LYS A 245 -6.13 4.78 31.54
CA LYS A 245 -6.09 5.78 30.48
C LYS A 245 -4.68 6.36 30.42
N LEU A 246 -4.05 6.24 29.27
CA LEU A 246 -2.74 6.82 28.99
C LEU A 246 -2.90 8.06 28.12
N SER A 247 -2.01 9.04 28.28
CA SER A 247 -1.91 10.18 27.37
C SER A 247 -0.76 9.95 26.40
N LEU A 248 -1.05 9.95 25.10
CA LEU A 248 -0.02 9.98 24.06
C LEU A 248 0.12 11.38 23.49
N HIS A 249 1.36 11.81 23.29
CA HIS A 249 1.69 13.09 22.70
C HIS A 249 2.10 12.92 21.24
N PHE A 250 1.42 13.65 20.35
CA PHE A 250 1.75 13.76 18.94
C PHE A 250 2.31 15.14 18.66
N SER A 251 3.58 15.19 18.27
CA SER A 251 4.34 16.39 17.98
C SER A 251 4.41 16.65 16.48
N PRO A 252 4.49 17.91 16.05
CA PRO A 252 4.71 18.24 14.63
C PRO A 252 6.18 18.00 14.27
N SER A 253 6.47 17.94 12.97
CA SER A 253 7.84 18.04 12.48
C SER A 253 8.33 19.49 12.52
N MET A 254 9.66 19.65 12.50
CA MET A 254 10.35 20.94 12.46
C MET A 254 11.16 21.05 11.16
N PRO A 255 10.51 21.30 10.01
CA PRO A 255 11.19 21.36 8.74
C PRO A 255 12.00 22.65 8.60
N LYS A 256 13.23 22.54 8.10
CA LYS A 256 14.07 23.68 7.70
C LYS A 256 13.86 24.10 6.25
N SER A 257 13.12 23.33 5.48
CA SER A 257 12.95 23.56 4.04
C SER A 257 11.54 23.19 3.58
N LYS A 258 11.03 23.91 2.59
CA LYS A 258 9.70 23.66 2.00
C LYS A 258 9.69 22.34 1.22
N GLN A 259 10.80 21.97 0.59
CA GLN A 259 10.94 20.71 -0.14
C GLN A 259 12.25 20.02 0.18
N TYR A 260 12.22 18.70 0.11
CA TYR A 260 13.35 17.82 0.36
C TYR A 260 13.63 17.01 -0.90
N LYS A 261 14.90 16.94 -1.29
CA LYS A 261 15.39 16.21 -2.47
C LYS A 261 16.32 15.08 -2.03
N GLY A 262 16.19 13.93 -2.66
CA GLY A 262 17.14 12.82 -2.53
C GLY A 262 17.30 12.08 -3.85
N SER A 263 18.34 11.27 -3.97
CA SER A 263 18.58 10.46 -5.16
C SER A 263 19.23 9.12 -4.83
N TRP A 264 18.94 8.11 -5.64
CA TRP A 264 19.51 6.77 -5.54
C TRP A 264 19.56 6.12 -6.93
N GLU A 265 20.37 5.08 -7.05
CA GLU A 265 20.47 4.30 -8.27
C GLU A 265 19.31 3.33 -8.42
N LYS A 266 18.72 3.28 -9.61
CA LYS A 266 17.55 2.45 -9.88
C LYS A 266 17.96 1.00 -10.15
N ASP A 267 17.90 0.18 -9.11
CA ASP A 267 18.25 -1.24 -9.17
C ASP A 267 17.08 -2.22 -9.17
N ILE A 268 15.84 -1.75 -9.36
CA ILE A 268 14.66 -2.61 -9.44
C ILE A 268 13.98 -2.51 -10.81
N PHE A 269 13.58 -3.67 -11.33
CA PHE A 269 12.73 -3.77 -12.52
C PHE A 269 11.27 -3.52 -12.15
N GLY A 270 10.88 -2.25 -12.10
CA GLY A 270 9.53 -1.83 -11.70
C GLY A 270 8.44 -2.03 -12.77
N SER A 271 8.82 -2.07 -14.06
CA SER A 271 7.86 -2.13 -15.17
C SER A 271 8.47 -2.79 -16.42
N PRO A 272 7.71 -3.60 -17.18
CA PRO A 272 8.13 -4.14 -18.48
C PRO A 272 8.50 -3.08 -19.53
N PHE A 273 8.13 -1.82 -19.30
CA PHE A 273 8.38 -0.72 -20.23
C PHE A 273 9.59 0.12 -19.85
N GLU A 274 10.31 -0.22 -18.77
CA GLU A 274 11.41 0.57 -18.26
C GLU A 274 12.62 -0.29 -17.93
N LYS A 275 13.78 0.05 -18.50
CA LYS A 275 15.04 -0.62 -18.18
C LYS A 275 15.43 -0.38 -16.71
N VAL A 276 16.18 -1.33 -16.15
CA VAL A 276 16.88 -1.14 -14.88
C VAL A 276 18.11 -0.26 -15.13
N GLY A 277 18.52 0.50 -14.11
CA GLY A 277 19.59 1.47 -14.19
C GLY A 277 19.10 2.90 -14.44
N GLY A 278 20.02 3.84 -14.23
CA GLY A 278 19.76 5.27 -14.23
C GLY A 278 19.59 5.83 -12.81
N LEU A 279 19.62 7.16 -12.73
CA LEU A 279 19.47 7.88 -11.48
C LEU A 279 17.99 8.15 -11.22
N MET A 280 17.53 7.78 -10.03
CA MET A 280 16.21 8.12 -9.56
C MET A 280 16.31 9.30 -8.60
N VAL A 281 15.47 10.31 -8.80
CA VAL A 281 15.44 11.52 -7.98
C VAL A 281 14.06 11.64 -7.35
N SER A 282 14.02 11.76 -6.03
CA SER A 282 12.81 12.04 -5.25
C SER A 282 12.82 13.50 -4.83
N LYS A 283 11.65 14.15 -4.92
CA LYS A 283 11.37 15.47 -4.36
C LYS A 283 10.07 15.38 -3.58
N SER A 284 10.11 15.58 -2.28
CA SER A 284 8.93 15.45 -1.42
C SER A 284 8.81 16.63 -0.47
N VAL A 285 7.56 16.97 -0.13
CA VAL A 285 7.22 17.86 0.98
C VAL A 285 7.07 17.01 2.24
N ASP A 286 7.43 17.57 3.39
CA ASP A 286 7.20 16.93 4.68
C ASP A 286 5.69 16.69 4.89
N PRO A 287 5.25 15.42 4.96
CA PRO A 287 3.83 15.09 5.05
C PRO A 287 3.23 15.30 6.46
N VAL A 288 4.06 15.55 7.48
CA VAL A 288 3.59 15.81 8.85
C VAL A 288 3.18 17.28 9.02
N LEU A 289 3.79 18.20 8.25
CA LEU A 289 3.46 19.63 8.29
C LEU A 289 2.29 19.98 7.33
N GLY A 290 2.30 19.41 6.13
CA GLY A 290 1.42 19.85 5.05
C GLY A 290 -0.03 19.37 5.17
N PRO A 291 -1.03 20.18 4.75
CA PRO A 291 -2.40 19.71 4.58
C PRO A 291 -2.53 18.72 3.42
N SER A 292 -1.44 18.45 2.69
CA SER A 292 -1.44 17.50 1.59
C SER A 292 -0.09 16.81 1.42
N ILE A 293 -0.13 15.55 0.99
CA ILE A 293 1.07 14.81 0.57
C ILE A 293 1.44 15.29 -0.82
N GLN A 294 2.72 15.63 -1.01
CA GLN A 294 3.28 15.85 -2.34
C GLN A 294 4.64 15.18 -2.45
N SER A 295 4.73 14.20 -3.35
CA SER A 295 5.98 13.52 -3.69
C SER A 295 6.08 13.36 -5.20
N ASN A 296 7.21 13.78 -5.75
CA ASN A 296 7.58 13.64 -7.14
C ASN A 296 8.80 12.72 -7.25
N LEU A 297 8.71 11.77 -8.17
CA LEU A 297 9.70 10.74 -8.38
C LEU A 297 10.07 10.73 -9.87
N SER A 298 11.31 11.05 -10.22
CA SER A 298 11.78 11.12 -11.61
C SER A 298 12.91 10.13 -11.88
N SER A 299 12.75 9.37 -12.97
CA SER A 299 13.77 8.51 -13.57
C SER A 299 14.50 9.31 -14.63
N ASN A 300 15.80 9.49 -14.46
CA ASN A 300 16.65 10.27 -15.35
C ASN A 300 17.53 9.35 -16.21
N THR A 301 17.76 9.74 -17.46
CA THR A 301 18.79 9.11 -18.30
C THR A 301 20.19 9.42 -17.77
N PRO A 302 21.23 8.66 -18.18
CA PRO A 302 22.62 9.01 -17.88
C PRO A 302 22.98 10.44 -18.31
N ASP A 303 22.37 10.92 -19.40
CA ASP A 303 22.53 12.29 -19.92
C ASP A 303 21.74 13.36 -19.13
N GLY A 304 21.10 12.98 -18.02
CA GLY A 304 20.33 13.87 -17.15
C GLY A 304 18.91 14.21 -17.62
N GLN A 305 18.43 13.64 -18.73
CA GLN A 305 17.08 13.92 -19.23
C GLN A 305 16.02 13.16 -18.43
N VAL A 306 14.92 13.84 -18.09
CA VAL A 306 13.82 13.24 -17.34
C VAL A 306 13.01 12.31 -18.25
N LYS A 307 13.14 11.00 -18.02
CA LYS A 307 12.48 9.96 -18.81
C LYS A 307 11.04 9.73 -18.35
N VAL A 308 10.88 9.38 -17.08
CA VAL A 308 9.59 9.08 -16.47
C VAL A 308 9.45 9.87 -15.18
N THR A 309 8.26 10.42 -14.95
CA THR A 309 7.88 11.11 -13.72
C THR A 309 6.67 10.44 -13.12
N SER A 310 6.73 10.14 -11.83
CA SER A 310 5.61 9.67 -11.03
C SER A 310 5.33 10.73 -9.97
N ARG A 311 4.11 11.25 -9.93
CA ARG A 311 3.69 12.27 -8.97
C ARG A 311 2.59 11.69 -8.09
N LEU A 312 2.87 11.64 -6.81
CA LEU A 312 1.90 11.40 -5.75
C LEU A 312 1.47 12.75 -5.17
N SER A 313 0.17 13.00 -5.19
CA SER A 313 -0.42 14.20 -4.58
C SER A 313 -1.71 13.84 -3.85
N SER A 314 -1.90 14.29 -2.61
CA SER A 314 -3.20 14.18 -1.95
C SER A 314 -4.18 15.25 -2.44
N TRP A 315 -5.48 14.97 -2.30
CA TRP A 315 -6.57 15.82 -2.72
C TRP A 315 -7.31 16.37 -1.50
N GLY A 316 -7.15 17.67 -1.24
CA GLY A 316 -7.73 18.30 -0.05
C GLY A 316 -7.03 17.86 1.24
N GLU A 317 -7.64 18.21 2.36
CA GLU A 317 -7.11 17.96 3.70
C GLU A 317 -7.18 16.47 4.08
N PRO A 318 -6.20 15.96 4.85
CA PRO A 318 -6.23 14.61 5.35
C PRO A 318 -7.36 14.44 6.36
N VAL A 319 -7.98 13.27 6.34
CA VAL A 319 -9.03 12.94 7.31
C VAL A 319 -8.37 12.36 8.57
N ASP A 320 -8.60 13.03 9.70
CA ASP A 320 -8.18 12.54 11.01
C ASP A 320 -9.14 11.43 11.50
N PRO A 321 -8.69 10.18 11.64
CA PRO A 321 -9.54 9.07 12.06
C PRO A 321 -10.03 9.19 13.52
N LEU A 322 -9.36 9.99 14.35
CA LEU A 322 -9.68 10.22 15.76
C LEU A 322 -10.64 11.40 15.93
N ALA A 323 -10.44 12.48 15.17
CA ALA A 323 -11.18 13.74 15.35
C ALA A 323 -12.34 13.95 14.36
N ALA A 324 -12.28 13.38 13.15
CA ALA A 324 -13.30 13.65 12.13
C ALA A 324 -14.70 13.20 12.57
N PRO A 325 -15.79 13.80 12.09
CA PRO A 325 -17.14 13.27 12.28
C PRO A 325 -17.33 11.88 11.64
N GLY A 326 -18.19 11.04 12.20
CA GLY A 326 -18.41 9.68 11.70
C GLY A 326 -18.92 9.62 10.26
N TRP A 327 -19.72 10.60 9.83
CA TRP A 327 -20.21 10.69 8.45
C TRP A 327 -19.10 11.01 7.44
N ILE A 328 -18.06 11.77 7.83
CA ILE A 328 -16.87 12.00 7.01
C ILE A 328 -16.15 10.67 6.80
N ILE A 329 -15.98 9.87 7.87
CA ILE A 329 -15.38 8.53 7.77
C ILE A 329 -16.22 7.59 6.92
N ALA A 330 -17.54 7.55 7.11
CA ALA A 330 -18.43 6.71 6.31
C ALA A 330 -18.35 7.05 4.81
N ARG A 331 -18.38 8.34 4.47
CA ARG A 331 -18.21 8.82 3.09
C ARG A 331 -16.83 8.46 2.55
N PHE A 332 -15.79 8.60 3.38
CA PHE A 332 -14.43 8.24 3.04
C PHE A 332 -14.31 6.75 2.70
N ILE A 333 -14.78 5.87 3.59
CA ILE A 333 -14.81 4.42 3.39
C ILE A 333 -15.54 4.09 2.09
N ALA A 334 -16.78 4.57 1.92
CA ALA A 334 -17.57 4.28 0.73
C ALA A 334 -16.88 4.71 -0.58
N ARG A 335 -16.20 5.86 -0.57
CA ARG A 335 -15.51 6.40 -1.74
C ARG A 335 -14.19 5.70 -2.05
N TRP A 336 -13.41 5.30 -1.04
CA TRP A 336 -12.01 4.90 -1.27
C TRP A 336 -11.76 3.40 -1.20
N THR A 337 -12.69 2.66 -0.62
CA THR A 337 -12.58 1.20 -0.46
C THR A 337 -12.43 0.46 -1.79
N HIS A 338 -13.20 0.86 -2.82
CA HIS A 338 -13.15 0.22 -4.13
C HIS A 338 -11.83 0.47 -4.88
N VAL A 339 -11.07 1.51 -4.51
CA VAL A 339 -9.86 1.92 -5.22
C VAL A 339 -8.77 0.84 -5.11
N GLY A 340 -8.63 0.21 -3.94
CA GLY A 340 -7.70 -0.91 -3.75
C GLY A 340 -8.05 -2.11 -4.65
N VAL A 341 -9.32 -2.51 -4.65
CA VAL A 341 -9.81 -3.66 -5.43
C VAL A 341 -9.71 -3.41 -6.95
N LEU A 342 -10.06 -2.21 -7.40
CA LEU A 342 -10.02 -1.86 -8.83
C LEU A 342 -8.64 -1.41 -9.32
N SER A 343 -7.64 -1.28 -8.44
CA SER A 343 -6.29 -0.82 -8.81
C SER A 343 -5.63 -1.75 -9.83
N ALA A 344 -5.60 -3.06 -9.58
CA ALA A 344 -4.97 -4.03 -10.45
C ALA A 344 -5.64 -4.10 -11.85
N PRO A 345 -6.98 -4.23 -11.96
CA PRO A 345 -7.65 -4.15 -13.27
C PRO A 345 -7.36 -2.85 -14.02
N ARG A 346 -7.31 -1.71 -13.33
CA ARG A 346 -6.97 -0.40 -13.94
C ARG A 346 -5.53 -0.40 -14.47
N ILE A 347 -4.57 -0.91 -13.69
CA ILE A 347 -3.17 -1.02 -14.11
C ILE A 347 -3.04 -1.92 -15.34
N VAL A 348 -3.69 -3.09 -15.34
CA VAL A 348 -3.69 -4.01 -16.49
C VAL A 348 -4.28 -3.35 -17.73
N LYS A 349 -5.41 -2.63 -17.59
CA LYS A 349 -6.02 -1.88 -18.70
C LYS A 349 -5.05 -0.84 -19.29
N GLN A 350 -4.32 -0.11 -18.45
CA GLN A 350 -3.34 0.87 -18.94
C GLN A 350 -2.13 0.18 -19.58
N ALA A 351 -1.61 -0.89 -19.00
CA ALA A 351 -0.51 -1.66 -19.58
C ALA A 351 -0.88 -2.24 -20.95
N LEU A 352 -2.10 -2.76 -21.11
CA LEU A 352 -2.60 -3.25 -22.38
C LEU A 352 -2.75 -2.11 -23.39
N ARG A 353 -3.30 -0.95 -22.97
CA ARG A 353 -3.40 0.24 -23.83
C ARG A 353 -2.03 0.72 -24.32
N ILE A 354 -1.01 0.69 -23.46
CA ILE A 354 0.37 1.04 -23.81
C ILE A 354 0.93 0.03 -24.81
N ARG A 355 0.77 -1.27 -24.55
CA ARG A 355 1.24 -2.36 -25.41
C ARG A 355 0.60 -2.32 -26.80
N LEU A 356 -0.73 -2.17 -26.87
CA LEU A 356 -1.48 -2.15 -28.13
C LEU A 356 -1.20 -0.91 -28.98
N ARG A 357 -0.73 0.18 -28.38
CA ARG A 357 -0.27 1.36 -29.13
C ARG A 357 1.06 1.13 -29.85
N GLY A 358 1.81 0.07 -29.52
CA GLY A 358 3.04 -0.35 -30.22
C GLY A 358 4.25 0.58 -30.05
N LYS A 359 4.11 1.70 -29.33
CA LYS A 359 5.17 2.72 -29.22
C LYS A 359 6.28 2.40 -28.23
N LEU A 360 6.14 1.35 -27.42
CA LEU A 360 7.05 1.01 -26.33
C LEU A 360 7.52 -0.43 -26.44
N THR A 361 8.83 -0.62 -26.37
CA THR A 361 9.44 -1.95 -26.32
C THR A 361 9.02 -2.66 -25.04
N TYR A 362 8.48 -3.87 -25.20
CA TYR A 362 8.22 -4.77 -24.09
C TYR A 362 9.52 -5.49 -23.71
N LEU A 363 10.06 -5.18 -22.53
CA LEU A 363 11.31 -5.75 -22.06
C LEU A 363 11.06 -7.10 -21.39
N LYS A 364 11.97 -8.05 -21.62
CA LYS A 364 12.01 -9.30 -20.85
C LYS A 364 12.38 -8.99 -19.39
N ARG A 365 11.80 -9.76 -18.48
CA ARG A 365 12.14 -9.70 -17.06
C ARG A 365 13.63 -10.05 -16.91
N PRO A 366 14.45 -9.19 -16.26
CA PRO A 366 15.82 -9.50 -15.95
C PRO A 366 15.93 -10.43 -14.73
N GLU A 367 17.10 -10.99 -14.49
CA GLU A 367 17.40 -11.68 -13.25
C GLU A 367 17.27 -10.77 -12.03
N VAL A 368 16.92 -11.35 -10.89
CA VAL A 368 16.73 -10.62 -9.63
C VAL A 368 18.09 -10.11 -9.15
N ARG A 369 18.24 -8.78 -9.03
CA ARG A 369 19.50 -8.18 -8.58
C ARG A 369 19.79 -8.44 -7.10
N PRO A 370 21.07 -8.65 -6.72
CA PRO A 370 21.48 -8.79 -5.32
C PRO A 370 21.00 -7.65 -4.44
N GLY A 371 20.45 -7.97 -3.26
CA GLY A 371 19.84 -7.01 -2.32
C GLY A 371 18.34 -6.77 -2.53
N SER A 372 17.73 -7.40 -3.55
CA SER A 372 16.27 -7.39 -3.71
C SER A 372 15.68 -8.55 -2.91
N ILE A 373 14.56 -8.32 -2.26
CA ILE A 373 13.80 -9.34 -1.56
C ILE A 373 12.99 -10.10 -2.62
N PRO A 374 13.21 -11.42 -2.77
CA PRO A 374 12.55 -12.21 -3.80
C PRO A 374 11.05 -12.35 -3.51
N ARG A 375 10.31 -12.78 -4.54
CA ARG A 375 8.92 -13.20 -4.33
C ARG A 375 8.86 -14.46 -3.49
N LYS A 376 7.71 -14.69 -2.87
CA LYS A 376 7.42 -15.98 -2.26
C LYS A 376 7.42 -17.07 -3.34
N GLU A 377 7.98 -18.21 -3.00
CA GLU A 377 7.92 -19.42 -3.81
C GLU A 377 6.47 -19.84 -4.03
N THR A 378 6.19 -20.36 -5.21
CA THR A 378 4.92 -21.03 -5.52
C THR A 378 4.87 -22.38 -4.81
N GLU A 379 3.67 -22.93 -4.62
CA GLU A 379 3.53 -24.25 -4.01
C GLU A 379 4.29 -25.34 -4.80
N ILE A 380 4.35 -25.23 -6.13
CA ILE A 380 5.12 -26.13 -6.98
C ILE A 380 6.63 -25.98 -6.72
N GLU A 381 7.15 -24.76 -6.70
CA GLU A 381 8.57 -24.51 -6.40
C GLU A 381 8.94 -25.01 -5.00
N ARG A 382 8.03 -24.84 -4.03
CA ARG A 382 8.18 -25.35 -2.68
C ARG A 382 8.21 -26.87 -2.64
N GLN A 383 7.33 -27.53 -3.39
CA GLN A 383 7.29 -28.99 -3.50
C GLN A 383 8.54 -29.53 -4.19
N VAL A 384 9.01 -28.89 -5.25
CA VAL A 384 10.27 -29.23 -5.95
C VAL A 384 11.46 -29.03 -5.03
N TRP A 385 11.48 -27.97 -4.22
CA TRP A 385 12.53 -27.76 -3.23
C TRP A 385 12.50 -28.83 -2.13
N CYS A 386 11.32 -29.12 -1.57
CA CYS A 386 11.16 -30.17 -0.58
C CYS A 386 11.53 -31.55 -1.12
N SER A 387 11.19 -31.85 -2.38
CA SER A 387 11.59 -33.09 -3.03
C SER A 387 13.09 -33.11 -3.33
N HIS A 388 13.71 -32.02 -3.82
CA HIS A 388 15.16 -31.95 -4.01
C HIS A 388 15.95 -32.11 -2.71
N VAL A 389 15.47 -31.57 -1.59
CA VAL A 389 16.09 -31.77 -0.26
C VAL A 389 15.95 -33.24 0.19
N LEU A 390 14.84 -33.91 -0.15
CA LEU A 390 14.66 -35.34 0.06
C LEU A 390 15.48 -36.22 -0.92
N PHE A 391 15.75 -35.73 -2.13
CA PHE A 391 16.50 -36.43 -3.19
C PHE A 391 17.98 -36.05 -3.23
N SER A 392 18.50 -35.28 -2.26
CA SER A 392 19.92 -34.99 -2.10
C SER A 392 20.69 -36.11 -1.35
N MET A 393 20.34 -37.37 -1.64
CA MET A 393 21.28 -38.50 -1.63
C MET A 393 21.66 -38.80 -3.09
N PRO A 394 22.92 -39.16 -3.38
CA PRO A 394 23.47 -38.98 -4.72
C PRO A 394 22.92 -40.01 -5.70
N ASN A 395 22.43 -39.55 -6.87
CA ASN A 395 22.92 -40.00 -8.19
C ASN A 395 22.17 -39.38 -9.40
N VAL A 396 22.98 -38.87 -10.35
CA VAL A 396 22.86 -38.91 -11.83
C VAL A 396 21.76 -38.07 -12.54
N LEU A 397 22.20 -36.91 -13.06
CA LEU A 397 22.22 -36.41 -14.48
C LEU A 397 20.96 -36.53 -15.42
N PRO A 398 20.85 -35.69 -16.49
CA PRO A 398 19.88 -34.59 -16.59
C PRO A 398 18.93 -34.65 -17.83
N GLY A 399 17.88 -33.81 -17.86
CA GLY A 399 17.26 -33.41 -19.15
C GLY A 399 15.81 -32.89 -19.14
N ILE A 400 15.65 -31.63 -19.57
CA ILE A 400 14.56 -31.07 -20.42
C ILE A 400 13.15 -30.88 -19.82
N SER A 401 12.70 -29.63 -19.65
CA SER A 401 11.77 -28.95 -20.57
C SER A 401 11.31 -27.58 -20.08
N ASN A 402 11.20 -26.66 -21.04
CA ASN A 402 10.60 -25.33 -20.92
C ASN A 402 9.06 -25.41 -21.06
N PHE A 403 8.46 -24.24 -20.79
CA PHE A 403 7.26 -23.66 -21.41
C PHE A 403 5.95 -23.70 -20.59
N LEU A 404 5.34 -22.50 -20.58
CA LEU A 404 4.06 -22.08 -19.97
C LEU A 404 4.10 -21.88 -18.45
N PHE A 405 4.29 -20.63 -18.01
CA PHE A 405 3.51 -19.99 -16.94
C PHE A 405 4.09 -18.59 -16.69
N ASP A 406 3.66 -17.61 -17.50
CA ASP A 406 4.00 -16.21 -17.22
C ASP A 406 2.95 -15.27 -17.81
N SER A 407 1.71 -15.42 -17.32
CA SER A 407 0.67 -14.40 -17.37
C SER A 407 -0.54 -14.91 -16.59
N ILE A 408 -1.00 -14.11 -15.63
CA ILE A 408 -2.30 -14.23 -14.92
C ILE A 408 -2.33 -15.26 -13.78
N TYR A 409 -2.00 -14.79 -12.57
CA TYR A 409 -2.29 -15.38 -11.23
C TYR A 409 -1.85 -16.84 -10.99
N PRO A 410 -1.27 -17.10 -9.81
CA PRO A 410 -2.07 -17.88 -8.87
C PRO A 410 -2.00 -17.34 -7.43
N SER A 411 -3.18 -17.39 -6.80
CA SER A 411 -3.51 -17.50 -5.36
C SER A 411 -2.49 -17.03 -4.32
#